data_AF-A0A183LXM6-F1
#
_entry.id   AF-A0A183LXM6-F1
#
_cell.length_a   1.000
_cell.length_b   1.000
_cell.length_c   1.000
_cell.angle_alpha   90.00
_cell.angle_beta   90.00
_cell.angle_gamma   90.00
#
_symmetry.space_group_name_H-M   'P 1'
#
loop_
_entity.id
_entity.type
_entity.pdbx_description
1 polymer ?
#
loop_
_entity_poly.entity_id
_entity_poly.type
_entity_poly.pdbx_seq_one_letter_code
_entity_poly.pdbx_strand_id
1 'polypeptide(L)' 'MAPGLSNLKIIPFRVAAYDKTINKMSFFDSKRSSDFLFISGTKMRTLAREGVEPPNGFMAEKAWKVLSNYYCQLNKSV' A
#
# COMPACT_ATOMS: atom_id res chain seq x y z
N MET A 1 29.17 -9.77 -3.38
CA MET A 1 28.45 -8.80 -4.25
C MET A 1 27.78 -9.58 -5.36
N ALA A 2 26.50 -9.33 -5.67
CA ALA A 2 25.77 -10.13 -6.66
C ALA A 2 26.41 -9.98 -8.06
N PRO A 3 26.68 -11.07 -8.80
CA PRO A 3 27.17 -10.99 -10.18
C PRO A 3 26.23 -10.14 -11.04
N GLY A 4 26.76 -9.19 -11.82
CA GLY A 4 25.98 -8.29 -12.69
C GLY A 4 25.56 -6.96 -12.05
N LEU A 5 25.73 -6.77 -10.73
CA LEU A 5 25.39 -5.51 -10.05
C LEU A 5 26.26 -4.33 -10.51
N SER A 6 27.50 -4.59 -10.93
CA SER A 6 28.42 -3.57 -11.44
C SER A 6 27.91 -2.88 -12.71
N ASN A 7 27.07 -3.56 -13.49
CA ASN A 7 26.53 -3.06 -14.76
C ASN A 7 25.10 -2.54 -14.59
N LEU A 8 24.59 -2.47 -13.35
CA LEU A 8 23.25 -2.02 -13.02
C LEU A 8 23.30 -0.70 -12.25
N LYS A 9 22.49 0.28 -12.68
CA LYS A 9 22.28 1.51 -11.93
C LYS A 9 21.16 1.32 -10.91
N ILE A 10 21.50 1.34 -9.62
CA ILE A 10 20.52 1.31 -8.54
C ILE A 10 19.89 2.70 -8.39
N ILE A 11 18.57 2.77 -8.37
CA ILE A 11 17.81 3.99 -8.09
C ILE A 11 17.14 3.84 -6.72
N PRO A 12 17.70 4.43 -5.65
CA PRO A 12 17.13 4.29 -4.31
C PRO A 12 15.90 5.19 -4.14
N PHE A 13 14.88 4.66 -3.47
CA PHE A 13 13.69 5.41 -3.07
C PHE A 13 13.54 5.41 -1.55
N ARG A 14 12.98 6.48 -1.01
CA ARG A 14 12.53 6.54 0.39
C ARG A 14 11.15 5.91 0.52
N VAL A 15 10.76 5.59 1.75
CA VAL A 15 9.42 5.06 2.05
C VAL A 15 8.35 6.05 1.57
N ALA A 16 7.36 5.54 0.86
CA ALA A 16 6.14 6.28 0.50
C ALA A 16 4.97 5.78 1.35
N ALA A 17 4.14 6.71 1.82
CA ALA A 17 2.93 6.44 2.59
C ALA A 17 1.79 7.32 2.08
N TYR A 18 0.55 7.02 2.48
CA TYR A 18 -0.60 7.82 2.08
C TYR A 18 -0.62 9.14 2.86
N ASP A 19 -0.42 10.27 2.18
CA ASP A 19 -0.47 11.59 2.81
C ASP A 19 -1.92 12.08 2.84
N LYS A 20 -2.48 12.22 4.05
CA LYS A 20 -3.87 12.63 4.28
C LYS A 20 -4.13 14.08 3.88
N THR A 21 -3.10 14.93 3.81
CA THR A 21 -3.26 16.35 3.47
C THR A 21 -3.55 16.55 1.97
N ILE A 22 -3.03 15.64 1.13
CA ILE A 22 -3.12 15.71 -0.33
C ILE A 22 -3.86 14.52 -0.96
N ASN A 23 -4.34 13.59 -0.13
CA ASN A 23 -5.09 12.39 -0.51
C ASN A 23 -4.41 11.54 -1.60
N LYS A 24 -3.10 11.33 -1.47
CA LYS A 24 -2.31 10.53 -2.41
C LYS A 24 -1.06 9.96 -1.76
N MET A 25 -0.44 9.00 -2.44
CA MET A 25 0.87 8.49 -2.05
C MET A 25 1.95 9.56 -2.21
N SER A 26 2.75 9.77 -1.16
CA SER A 26 3.86 10.71 -1.14
C SER A 26 5.03 10.14 -0.33
N PHE A 27 6.24 10.68 -0.52
CA PHE A 27 7.38 10.30 0.30
C PHE A 27 7.16 10.73 1.75
N PHE A 28 7.40 9.81 2.67
CA PHE A 28 7.22 10.03 4.11
C PHE A 28 8.14 11.14 4.63
N ASP A 29 7.58 12.03 5.45
CA ASP A 29 8.29 13.07 6.17
C ASP A 29 8.11 12.87 7.69
N SER A 30 9.21 12.61 8.40
CA SER A 30 9.19 12.37 9.84
C SER A 30 8.74 13.58 10.66
N LYS A 31 8.91 14.79 10.14
CA LYS A 31 8.44 16.03 10.81
C LYS A 31 6.92 16.14 10.84
N ARG A 32 6.24 15.51 9.88
CA ARG A 32 4.78 15.49 9.73
C ARG A 32 4.22 14.08 9.82
N SER A 33 4.80 13.23 10.67
CA SER A 33 4.47 11.79 10.74
C SER A 33 2.98 11.50 10.94
N SER A 34 2.28 12.37 11.67
CA SER A 34 0.83 12.31 11.91
C SER A 34 -0.02 12.47 10.64
N ASP A 35 0.53 13.10 9.59
CA ASP A 35 -0.18 13.36 8.33
C ASP A 35 -0.17 12.13 7.41
N PHE A 36 0.69 11.15 7.69
CA PHE A 36 0.83 9.96 6.88
C PHE A 36 0.09 8.76 7.48
N LEU A 37 -0.59 8.02 6.62
CA LEU A 37 -1.24 6.76 6.94
C LEU A 37 -0.47 5.60 6.32
N PHE A 38 -0.05 4.66 7.18
CA PHE A 38 0.55 3.41 6.76
C PHE A 38 -0.52 2.33 6.69
N ILE A 39 -0.74 1.78 5.48
CA ILE A 39 -1.68 0.69 5.24
C ILE A 39 -0.85 -0.55 4.90
N SER A 40 -0.64 -1.40 5.90
CA SER A 40 0.10 -2.65 5.75
C SER A 40 -0.73 -3.72 5.03
N GLY A 41 -0.09 -4.79 4.57
CA GLY A 41 -0.78 -5.95 4.01
C GLY A 41 -1.83 -6.56 4.95
N THR A 42 -1.52 -6.64 6.24
CA THR A 42 -2.49 -7.10 7.25
C THR A 42 -3.70 -6.18 7.35
N LYS A 43 -3.49 -4.85 7.32
CA LYS A 43 -4.60 -3.89 7.33
C LYS A 43 -5.45 -3.97 6.05
N MET A 44 -4.83 -4.13 4.88
CA MET A 44 -5.57 -4.35 3.63
C MET A 44 -6.46 -5.60 3.70
N ARG A 45 -5.94 -6.69 4.26
CA ARG A 45 -6.72 -7.93 4.45
C ARG A 45 -7.91 -7.71 5.37
N THR A 46 -7.75 -6.98 6.47
CA THR A 46 -8.84 -6.64 7.39
C THR A 46 -9.89 -5.76 6.70
N LEU A 47 -9.48 -4.68 6.04
CA LEU A 47 -10.38 -3.79 5.29
C LEU A 47 -11.21 -4.56 4.26
N ALA A 48 -10.55 -5.41 3.47
CA ALA A 48 -11.23 -6.24 2.48
C ALA A 48 -12.26 -7.18 3.11
N ARG A 49 -11.93 -7.82 4.23
CA ARG A 49 -12.84 -8.72 4.95
C ARG A 49 -14.05 -8.01 5.56
N GLU A 50 -13.85 -6.78 6.03
CA GLU A 50 -14.90 -5.93 6.59
C GLU A 50 -15.73 -5.21 5.51
N GLY A 51 -15.35 -5.35 4.23
CA GLY A 51 -15.99 -4.65 3.12
C GLY A 51 -15.71 -3.14 3.10
N VAL A 52 -14.65 -2.70 3.79
CA VAL A 52 -14.24 -1.29 3.88
C VAL A 52 -13.23 -0.99 2.78
N GLU A 53 -13.41 0.12 2.08
CA GLU A 53 -12.45 0.58 1.07
C GLU A 53 -11.28 1.34 1.69
N PRO A 54 -10.06 1.22 1.13
CA PRO A 54 -8.95 2.07 1.52
C PRO A 54 -9.22 3.53 1.09
N PRO A 55 -8.47 4.50 1.63
CA PRO A 55 -8.59 5.89 1.20
C PRO A 55 -8.40 6.05 -0.30
N ASN A 56 -9.19 6.93 -0.90
CA ASN A 56 -9.07 7.27 -2.32
C ASN A 56 -7.64 7.70 -2.66
N GLY A 57 -7.06 7.19 -3.74
CA GLY A 57 -5.68 7.49 -4.13
C GLY A 57 -4.61 6.62 -3.45
N PHE A 58 -4.98 5.70 -2.55
CA PHE A 58 -4.07 4.66 -2.06
C PHE A 58 -3.79 3.58 -3.12
N MET A 59 -4.84 3.13 -3.82
CA MET A 59 -4.76 2.11 -4.85
C MET A 59 -5.84 2.37 -5.91
N ALA A 60 -5.55 2.00 -7.16
CA ALA A 60 -6.56 2.03 -8.21
C ALA A 60 -7.75 1.11 -7.87
N GLU A 61 -8.98 1.60 -8.05
CA GLU A 61 -10.22 0.89 -7.69
C GLU A 61 -10.31 -0.52 -8.30
N LYS A 62 -9.91 -0.68 -9.56
CA LYS A 62 -9.90 -1.99 -10.24
C LYS A 62 -8.96 -2.98 -9.56
N ALA A 63 -7.79 -2.52 -9.11
CA ALA A 63 -6.83 -3.36 -8.40
C ALA A 63 -7.32 -3.69 -6.98
N TRP A 64 -7.93 -2.72 -6.30
CA TRP A 64 -8.56 -2.95 -5.00
C TRP A 64 -9.66 -4.02 -5.10
N LYS A 65 -10.52 -3.95 -6.12
CA LYS A 65 -11.58 -4.93 -6.35
C LYS A 65 -11.06 -6.36 -6.51
N VAL A 66 -9.90 -6.53 -7.15
CA VAL A 66 -9.25 -7.86 -7.26
C VAL A 66 -8.81 -8.36 -5.88
N LEU A 67 -8.16 -7.50 -5.10
CA LEU A 67 -7.69 -7.86 -3.75
C LEU A 67 -8.84 -8.12 -2.78
N SER A 68 -9.87 -7.28 -2.79
CA SER A 68 -11.02 -7.44 -1.92
C SER A 68 -11.77 -8.72 -2.21
N ASN A 69 -12.01 -9.03 -3.50
CA ASN A 69 -12.60 -10.30 -3.92
C ASN A 69 -11.80 -11.51 -3.43
N TYR A 70 -10.47 -11.48 -3.58
CA TYR A 70 -9.59 -12.55 -3.11
C TYR A 70 -9.74 -12.78 -1.60
N TYR A 71 -9.65 -11.73 -0.79
CA TYR A 71 -9.74 -11.86 0.68
C TYR A 71 -11.15 -12.20 1.18
N CYS A 72 -12.19 -11.73 0.50
CA CYS A 72 -13.58 -12.12 0.78
C CYS A 72 -13.82 -13.61 0.52
N GLN A 73 -13.26 -14.17 -0.56
CA GLN A 73 -13.38 -15.60 -0.88
C GLN A 73 -12.57 -16.46 0.08
N LEU A 74 -11.38 -16.01 0.49
CA LEU A 74 -10.52 -16.76 1.40
C LEU A 74 -11.16 -17.03 2.78
N ASN A 75 -12.13 -16.19 3.18
CA ASN A 75 -12.89 -16.36 4.41
C ASN A 75 -14.09 -17.33 4.26
N LYS A 76 -14.52 -17.67 3.04
CA LYS A 76 -15.62 -18.62 2.80
C LYS A 76 -15.18 -20.09 2.85
N SER A 77 -13.87 -20.33 2.84
CA SER A 77 -13.27 -21.67 2.88
C SER A 77 -12.95 -22.16 4.30
N VAL A 78 -13.53 -21.51 5.32
CA VAL A 78 -13.43 -21.87 6.74
C VAL A 78 -14.81 -22.15 7.27
#